data_AF-A0AA38FXV4-F1
#
_entry.id   AF-A0AA38FXV4-F1
#
_cell.length_a   1.000
_cell.length_b   1.000
_cell.length_c   1.000
_cell.angle_alpha   90.00
_cell.angle_beta   90.00
_cell.angle_gamma   90.00
#
_symmetry.space_group_name_H-M   'P 1'
#
loop_
_entity.id
_entity.type
_entity.pdbx_description
1 polymer ?
#
loop_
_entity_poly.entity_id
_entity_poly.type
_entity_poly.pdbx_seq_one_letter_code
_entity_poly.pdbx_strand_id
1 'polypeptide(L)'
;MGSSGEEDETRRAENAGIGGGEVFSEERNDTIPKTFPVCDSKLSELIPCLDRNLIYQLKMKLDLGLMEHYERHCPPQERRYNCLIPPPQGYKVPILWPASRDEVWKVNIPHTHLADEKSDQNWMVVNGDKINFPGGGTHFHNGADKYIAALARMLKFPLENLSNTGKLRTVQDVGCRVASFGAYLLPFEIMAMSLAPNDVHQNQIQFALERGIPSTLGVLGTMRLPYPSRSFELAHCSRCRIDWFQRDGILLLELDRVLRPGGYFAYSLKGIRGSTETA
;
A
#
# COMPACT_ATOMS: atom_id res chain seq x y z
N MET A 1 -26.14 55.40 60.32
CA MET A 1 -26.64 55.38 61.72
C MET A 1 -27.25 54.01 61.96
N GLY A 2 -26.84 53.11 62.86
CA GLY A 2 -25.67 52.88 63.73
C GLY A 2 -25.67 51.34 63.96
N SER A 3 -24.52 50.65 64.09
CA SER A 3 -23.79 50.33 65.34
C SER A 3 -24.70 49.62 66.36
N SER A 4 -24.36 48.54 67.08
CA SER A 4 -23.19 47.67 67.30
C SER A 4 -23.65 46.58 68.30
N GLY A 5 -22.84 45.55 68.56
CA GLY A 5 -22.99 44.74 69.79
C GLY A 5 -22.47 43.30 69.68
N GLU A 6 -21.23 43.10 70.12
CA GLU A 6 -20.55 41.81 70.41
C GLU A 6 -21.09 41.15 71.70
N GLU A 7 -20.97 39.83 71.83
CA GLU A 7 -20.19 39.15 72.90
C GLU A 7 -20.22 37.60 72.79
N ASP A 8 -19.23 36.99 73.44
CA ASP A 8 -18.54 35.71 73.22
C ASP A 8 -18.89 34.62 74.27
N GLU A 9 -18.20 33.47 74.19
CA GLU A 9 -18.12 32.27 75.07
C GLU A 9 -19.11 31.12 74.78
N THR A 10 -18.73 29.82 74.74
CA THR A 10 -17.66 29.10 75.46
C THR A 10 -17.30 27.76 74.77
N ARG A 11 -16.09 27.25 75.06
CA ARG A 11 -15.49 25.96 74.59
C ARG A 11 -16.06 24.72 75.30
N ARG A 12 -16.17 23.56 74.60
CA ARG A 12 -15.45 22.29 74.91
C ARG A 12 -15.89 21.11 74.01
N ALA A 13 -14.93 20.22 73.80
CA ALA A 13 -14.88 19.14 72.83
C ALA A 13 -15.47 17.81 73.34
N GLU A 14 -15.83 16.92 72.41
CA GLU A 14 -15.73 15.46 72.60
C GLU A 14 -15.52 14.76 71.24
N ASN A 15 -14.68 13.73 71.27
CA ASN A 15 -14.01 13.10 70.13
C ASN A 15 -14.20 11.59 70.23
N ALA A 16 -14.78 10.95 69.21
CA ALA A 16 -14.75 9.50 68.92
C ALA A 16 -15.45 9.30 67.56
N GLY A 17 -15.00 8.51 66.59
CA GLY A 17 -13.95 7.52 66.50
C GLY A 17 -13.71 7.15 65.03
N ILE A 18 -12.60 6.46 64.82
CA ILE A 18 -11.94 6.17 63.54
C ILE A 18 -12.69 5.10 62.75
N GLY A 19 -12.93 5.35 61.46
CA GLY A 19 -13.28 4.36 60.45
C GLY A 19 -12.47 4.65 59.18
N GLY A 20 -11.34 3.96 59.03
CA GLY A 20 -10.41 4.14 57.92
C GLY A 20 -11.04 3.73 56.58
N GLY A 21 -11.19 4.71 55.69
CA GLY A 21 -11.26 4.49 54.26
C GLY A 21 -9.90 4.84 53.69
N GLU A 22 -9.20 3.85 53.15
CA GLU A 22 -8.01 4.07 52.33
C GLU A 22 -8.39 5.01 51.17
N VAL A 23 -7.88 6.25 51.23
CA VAL A 23 -7.90 7.13 50.08
C VAL A 23 -6.91 6.52 49.10
N PHE A 24 -7.43 5.80 48.11
CA PHE A 24 -6.68 5.52 46.89
C PHE A 24 -6.29 6.87 46.29
N SER A 25 -5.04 7.29 46.51
CA SER A 25 -4.43 8.34 45.71
C SER A 25 -4.34 7.80 44.30
N GLU A 26 -5.29 8.17 43.45
CA GLU A 26 -5.10 8.08 42.00
C GLU A 26 -3.91 8.99 41.66
N GLU A 27 -2.72 8.41 41.62
CA GLU A 27 -1.60 8.97 40.87
C GLU A 27 -2.06 9.03 39.41
N ARG A 28 -2.65 10.18 39.07
CA ARG A 28 -2.94 10.56 37.70
C ARG A 28 -1.58 10.70 37.03
N ASN A 29 -1.10 9.59 36.48
CA ASN A 29 0.07 9.56 35.62
C ASN A 29 -0.30 10.40 34.40
N ASP A 30 -0.05 11.70 34.48
CA ASP A 30 -0.16 12.64 33.36
C ASP A 30 0.93 12.24 32.35
N THR A 31 0.64 11.19 31.58
CA THR A 31 1.44 10.81 30.42
C THR A 31 1.23 11.90 29.37
N ILE A 32 2.02 12.96 29.45
CA ILE A 32 2.10 13.99 28.41
C ILE A 32 2.43 13.25 27.10
N PRO A 33 1.55 13.31 26.08
CA PRO A 33 1.83 12.66 24.81
C PRO A 33 3.12 13.23 24.24
N LYS A 34 4.10 12.37 23.96
CA LYS A 34 5.33 12.81 23.26
C LYS A 34 4.92 13.36 21.89
N THR A 35 5.10 14.65 21.69
CA THR A 35 4.85 15.31 20.41
C THR A 35 6.09 15.16 19.52
N PHE A 36 5.91 14.56 18.34
CA PHE A 36 6.96 14.50 17.34
C PHE A 36 7.06 15.84 16.60
N PRO A 37 8.28 16.39 16.38
CA PRO A 37 8.46 17.59 15.58
C PRO A 37 8.10 17.32 14.11
N VAL A 38 7.86 18.38 13.33
CA VAL A 38 7.65 18.26 11.87
C VAL A 38 9.01 18.17 11.16
N CYS A 39 9.12 17.25 10.20
CA CYS A 39 10.31 17.08 9.37
C CYS A 39 10.48 18.19 8.32
N ASP A 40 11.69 18.36 7.77
CA ASP A 40 11.90 19.16 6.54
C ASP A 40 11.07 18.56 5.39
N SER A 41 10.40 19.40 4.61
CA SER A 41 9.56 18.99 3.48
C SER A 41 10.33 18.22 2.41
N LYS A 42 11.65 18.35 2.32
CA LYS A 42 12.50 17.55 1.44
C LYS A 42 12.44 16.05 1.72
N LEU A 43 11.98 15.66 2.90
CA LEU A 43 11.81 14.25 3.29
C LEU A 43 10.47 13.66 2.80
N SER A 44 9.61 14.42 2.12
CA SER A 44 8.30 13.93 1.64
C SER A 44 8.40 12.74 0.68
N GLU A 45 9.44 12.71 -0.15
CA GLU A 45 9.71 11.63 -1.12
C GLU A 45 10.62 10.54 -0.55
N LEU A 46 11.10 10.69 0.69
CA LEU A 46 11.99 9.71 1.30
C LEU A 46 11.18 8.51 1.77
N ILE A 47 11.54 7.33 1.25
CA ILE A 47 11.03 6.05 1.74
C ILE A 47 12.16 5.39 2.55
N PRO A 48 12.16 5.44 3.89
CA PRO A 48 13.37 5.21 4.69
C PRO A 48 14.07 3.87 4.44
N CYS A 49 13.32 2.79 4.21
CA CYS A 49 13.90 1.47 3.94
C CYS A 49 14.09 1.16 2.46
N LEU A 50 13.71 2.06 1.54
CA LEU A 50 13.84 1.88 0.09
C LEU A 50 14.64 3.03 -0.54
N ASP A 51 15.45 3.72 0.26
CA ASP A 51 16.31 4.81 -0.19
C ASP A 51 17.60 4.24 -0.83
N ARG A 52 17.75 4.43 -2.14
CA ARG A 52 18.96 4.01 -2.85
C ARG A 52 20.20 4.79 -2.40
N ASN A 53 20.05 6.02 -1.92
CA ASN A 53 21.18 6.80 -1.44
C ASN A 53 21.77 6.18 -0.16
N LEU A 54 20.92 5.59 0.69
CA LEU A 54 21.37 4.87 1.88
C LEU A 54 22.29 3.70 1.53
N ILE A 55 21.96 2.93 0.48
CA ILE A 55 22.78 1.80 -0.02
C ILE A 55 24.19 2.29 -0.35
N TYR A 56 24.32 3.41 -1.07
CA TYR A 56 25.61 4.00 -1.43
C TYR A 56 26.38 4.53 -0.21
N GLN A 57 25.70 5.22 0.70
CA GLN A 57 26.31 5.77 1.92
C GLN A 57 26.83 4.69 2.85
N LEU A 58 26.11 3.58 2.97
CA LEU A 58 26.50 2.42 3.78
C LEU A 58 27.46 1.48 3.05
N LYS A 59 27.79 1.76 1.78
CA LYS A 59 28.67 0.95 0.92
C LYS A 59 28.27 -0.53 0.90
N MET A 60 26.95 -0.77 0.87
CA MET A 60 26.40 -2.13 0.85
C MET A 60 26.82 -2.83 -0.45
N LYS A 61 27.30 -4.07 -0.31
CA LYS A 61 27.60 -4.94 -1.45
C LYS A 61 26.35 -5.76 -1.75
N LEU A 62 25.57 -5.30 -2.71
CA LEU A 62 24.33 -5.94 -3.13
C LEU A 62 24.50 -6.61 -4.49
N ASP A 63 23.83 -7.74 -4.67
CA ASP A 63 23.69 -8.37 -5.98
C ASP A 63 22.56 -7.69 -6.77
N LEU A 64 22.96 -6.92 -7.78
CA LEU A 64 22.02 -6.20 -8.65
C LEU A 64 21.24 -7.16 -9.56
N GLY A 65 21.82 -8.31 -9.92
CA GLY A 65 21.15 -9.35 -10.71
C GLY A 65 20.02 -10.03 -9.95
N LEU A 66 20.12 -10.08 -8.62
CA LEU A 66 19.07 -10.60 -7.73
C LEU A 66 18.07 -9.53 -7.26
N MET A 67 18.17 -8.30 -7.77
CA MET A 67 17.28 -7.18 -7.44
C MET A 67 17.34 -6.74 -5.97
N GLU A 68 18.42 -7.07 -5.23
CA GLU A 68 18.58 -6.72 -3.81
C GLU A 68 18.50 -5.20 -3.56
N HIS A 69 18.84 -4.39 -4.55
CA HIS A 69 18.79 -2.92 -4.46
C HIS A 69 17.36 -2.33 -4.42
N TYR A 70 16.34 -3.15 -4.69
CA TYR A 70 14.92 -2.78 -4.50
C TYR A 70 14.31 -3.38 -3.22
N GLU A 71 15.10 -4.15 -2.47
CA GLU A 71 14.67 -4.71 -1.19
C GLU A 71 14.81 -3.69 -0.05
N ARG A 72 14.22 -4.05 1.09
CA ARG A 72 14.21 -3.16 2.26
C ARG A 72 15.59 -3.15 2.93
N HIS A 73 16.26 -2.00 2.86
CA HIS A 73 17.49 -1.69 3.59
C HIS A 73 17.22 -0.51 4.51
N CYS A 74 17.00 -0.75 5.80
CA CYS A 74 16.61 0.30 6.73
C CYS A 74 17.82 0.98 7.38
N PRO A 75 17.75 2.30 7.68
CA PRO A 75 18.83 3.01 8.33
C PRO A 75 19.08 2.49 9.76
N PRO A 76 20.34 2.53 10.22
CA PRO A 76 20.68 2.25 11.62
C PRO A 76 20.02 3.29 12.53
N GLN A 77 19.90 2.98 13.82
CA GLN A 77 19.03 3.72 14.73
C GLN A 77 19.38 5.22 14.82
N GLU A 78 20.66 5.56 14.71
CA GLU A 78 21.20 6.92 14.77
C GLU A 78 20.82 7.76 13.55
N ARG A 79 20.46 7.12 12.43
CA ARG A 79 20.09 7.76 11.16
C ARG A 79 18.57 7.73 10.92
N ARG A 80 17.78 7.27 11.89
CA ARG A 80 16.31 7.25 11.79
C ARG A 80 15.73 8.61 12.17
N TYR A 81 14.84 9.12 11.34
CA TYR A 81 14.07 10.32 11.62
C TYR A 81 12.96 10.02 12.63
N ASN A 82 12.85 10.85 13.67
CA ASN A 82 11.78 10.81 14.66
C ASN A 82 10.95 12.09 14.56
N CYS A 83 10.32 12.31 13.41
CA CYS A 83 9.52 13.49 13.10
C CYS A 83 8.33 13.12 12.19
N LEU A 84 7.33 14.00 12.13
CA LEU A 84 6.15 13.88 11.27
C LEU A 84 6.45 14.49 9.90
N ILE A 85 6.31 13.71 8.84
CA ILE A 85 6.48 14.19 7.47
C ILE A 85 5.26 15.05 7.10
N PRO A 86 5.43 16.33 6.74
CA PRO A 86 4.31 17.15 6.30
C PRO A 86 3.78 16.67 4.94
N PRO A 87 2.48 16.86 4.64
CA PRO A 87 1.96 16.57 3.33
C PRO A 87 2.64 17.43 2.26
N PRO A 88 2.81 16.93 1.02
CA PRO A 88 3.33 17.72 -0.08
C PRO A 88 2.54 19.02 -0.29
N GLN A 89 3.21 20.06 -0.78
CA GLN A 89 2.56 21.35 -1.03
C GLN A 89 1.44 21.19 -2.06
N GLY A 90 0.22 21.61 -1.69
CA GLY A 90 -0.95 21.53 -2.57
C GLY A 90 -1.62 20.15 -2.59
N TYR A 91 -1.15 19.19 -1.80
CA TYR A 91 -1.81 17.89 -1.63
C TYR A 91 -3.28 18.09 -1.21
N LYS A 92 -4.19 17.42 -1.91
CA LYS A 92 -5.63 17.46 -1.67
C LYS A 92 -6.07 16.21 -0.92
N VAL A 93 -7.14 16.33 -0.15
CA VAL A 93 -7.83 15.15 0.42
C VAL A 93 -8.20 14.21 -0.75
N PRO A 94 -7.82 12.92 -0.70
CA PRO A 94 -8.13 11.96 -1.75
C PRO A 94 -9.62 11.95 -2.11
N ILE A 95 -9.92 11.74 -3.39
CA ILE A 95 -11.30 11.55 -3.85
C ILE A 95 -11.88 10.35 -3.08
N LEU A 96 -13.12 10.47 -2.62
CA LEU A 96 -13.74 9.39 -1.86
C LEU A 96 -14.11 8.22 -2.77
N TRP A 97 -14.02 7.01 -2.22
CA TRP A 97 -14.56 5.82 -2.85
C TRP A 97 -16.08 6.00 -3.06
N PRO A 98 -16.68 5.56 -4.19
CA PRO A 98 -16.09 4.77 -5.28
C PRO A 98 -15.43 5.58 -6.39
N ALA A 99 -15.61 6.90 -6.41
CA ALA A 99 -15.09 7.74 -7.50
C ALA A 99 -13.56 7.66 -7.62
N SER A 100 -12.86 7.50 -6.49
CA SER A 100 -11.41 7.28 -6.44
C SER A 100 -10.92 6.16 -7.35
N ARG A 101 -11.75 5.12 -7.58
CA ARG A 101 -11.40 4.00 -8.46
C ARG A 101 -11.00 4.46 -9.85
N ASP A 102 -11.70 5.46 -10.39
CA ASP A 102 -11.60 5.87 -11.78
C ASP A 102 -11.02 7.28 -11.95
N GLU A 103 -10.88 8.05 -10.87
CA GLU A 103 -10.28 9.38 -10.89
C GLU A 103 -9.50 9.71 -9.61
N VAL A 104 -8.39 10.43 -9.78
CA VAL A 104 -7.58 10.97 -8.66
C VAL A 104 -7.17 12.41 -8.95
N TRP A 105 -6.75 13.13 -7.91
CA TRP A 105 -6.19 14.47 -8.07
C TRP A 105 -4.82 14.41 -8.73
N LYS A 106 -4.62 15.23 -9.77
CA LYS A 106 -3.31 15.35 -10.44
C LYS A 106 -2.21 15.80 -9.47
N VAL A 107 -2.53 16.71 -8.55
CA VAL A 107 -1.58 17.26 -7.57
C VAL A 107 -1.12 16.25 -6.52
N ASN A 108 -1.88 15.16 -6.30
CA ASN A 108 -1.50 14.11 -5.34
C ASN A 108 -0.53 13.09 -5.93
N ILE A 109 -0.27 13.14 -7.23
CA ILE A 109 0.68 12.27 -7.92
C ILE A 109 1.94 13.10 -8.22
N PRO A 110 2.98 13.06 -7.36
CA PRO A 110 4.24 13.71 -7.66
C PRO A 110 4.83 13.07 -8.94
N HIS A 111 5.63 13.80 -9.71
CA HIS A 111 6.30 13.26 -10.91
C HIS A 111 5.37 12.67 -12.00
N THR A 112 4.59 13.52 -12.67
CA THR A 112 3.71 13.13 -13.78
C THR A 112 4.44 12.73 -15.07
N HIS A 113 5.78 12.59 -15.07
CA HIS A 113 6.55 12.25 -16.27
C HIS A 113 6.07 10.96 -16.93
N LEU A 114 5.65 9.97 -16.13
CA LEU A 114 5.03 8.76 -16.68
C LEU A 114 3.76 9.08 -17.46
N ALA A 115 2.89 9.96 -16.92
CA ALA A 115 1.65 10.41 -17.55
C ALA A 115 1.91 10.93 -18.96
N ASP A 116 2.98 11.72 -19.11
CA ASP A 116 3.41 12.31 -20.37
C ASP A 116 4.05 11.26 -21.30
N GLU A 117 5.00 10.45 -20.80
CA GLU A 117 5.76 9.43 -21.56
C GLU A 117 4.93 8.26 -22.11
N LYS A 118 3.75 8.02 -21.57
CA LYS A 118 2.91 6.87 -21.93
C LYS A 118 1.50 7.27 -22.36
N SER A 119 1.24 8.57 -22.54
CA SER A 119 -0.06 9.14 -22.92
C SER A 119 -0.72 8.44 -24.13
N ASP A 120 0.07 7.82 -25.00
CA ASP A 120 -0.33 7.02 -26.17
C ASP A 120 -1.07 5.70 -25.83
N GLN A 121 -1.04 5.24 -24.58
CA GLN A 121 -1.50 3.90 -24.20
C GLN A 121 -2.85 3.86 -23.48
N ASN A 122 -3.59 4.97 -23.39
CA ASN A 122 -4.92 5.07 -22.74
C ASN A 122 -5.00 4.42 -21.35
N TRP A 123 -3.90 4.48 -20.60
CA TRP A 123 -3.75 3.93 -19.25
C TRP A 123 -4.15 4.97 -18.20
N MET A 124 -3.97 6.26 -18.53
CA MET A 124 -4.49 7.40 -17.79
C MET A 124 -4.77 8.57 -18.74
N VAL A 125 -5.72 9.43 -18.38
CA VAL A 125 -6.09 10.63 -19.13
C VAL A 125 -6.07 11.81 -18.18
N VAL A 126 -5.24 12.82 -18.48
CA VAL A 126 -5.23 14.06 -17.70
C VAL A 126 -6.45 14.88 -18.11
N ASN A 127 -7.32 15.20 -17.16
CA ASN A 127 -8.55 15.96 -17.36
C ASN A 127 -8.59 17.13 -16.36
N GLY A 128 -8.04 18.28 -16.77
CA GLY A 128 -7.90 19.44 -15.91
C GLY A 128 -7.01 19.16 -14.68
N ASP A 129 -7.60 19.25 -13.49
CA ASP A 129 -6.92 19.00 -12.21
C ASP A 129 -7.04 17.54 -11.72
N LYS A 130 -7.65 16.67 -12.54
CA LYS A 130 -7.79 15.24 -12.27
C LYS A 130 -7.05 14.38 -13.29
N ILE A 131 -6.83 13.13 -12.91
CA ILE A 131 -6.35 12.05 -13.77
C ILE A 131 -7.41 10.96 -13.76
N ASN A 132 -7.91 10.57 -14.94
CA ASN A 132 -8.89 9.50 -15.13
C ASN A 132 -8.21 8.18 -15.54
N PHE A 133 -8.75 7.05 -15.09
CA PHE A 133 -8.24 5.70 -15.38
C PHE A 133 -9.29 4.87 -16.13
N PRO A 134 -9.25 4.82 -17.47
CA PRO A 134 -10.29 4.14 -18.27
C PRO A 134 -10.18 2.60 -18.25
N GLY A 135 -9.29 2.03 -17.44
CA GLY A 135 -9.08 0.58 -17.33
C GLY A 135 -8.28 -0.06 -18.47
N GLY A 136 -7.82 0.74 -19.44
CA GLY A 136 -6.98 0.31 -20.55
C GLY A 136 -5.50 0.22 -20.19
N GLY A 137 -4.67 -0.01 -21.21
CA GLY A 137 -3.21 0.02 -21.10
C GLY A 137 -2.52 -0.95 -22.07
N THR A 138 -1.19 -1.07 -21.94
CA THR A 138 -0.37 -1.95 -22.80
C THR A 138 -0.75 -3.43 -22.77
N HIS A 139 -1.58 -3.88 -21.82
CA HIS A 139 -2.04 -5.27 -21.68
C HIS A 139 -3.54 -5.38 -21.80
N PHE A 140 -4.22 -4.42 -21.20
CA PHE A 140 -5.66 -4.27 -21.28
C PHE A 140 -6.00 -3.48 -22.55
N HIS A 141 -5.50 -3.94 -23.71
CA HIS A 141 -5.70 -3.28 -25.01
C HIS A 141 -7.20 -3.05 -25.28
N ASN A 142 -8.03 -4.00 -24.84
CA ASN A 142 -9.47 -3.96 -25.02
C ASN A 142 -10.22 -3.62 -23.72
N GLY A 143 -9.52 -3.28 -22.64
CA GLY A 143 -10.06 -3.06 -21.30
C GLY A 143 -9.75 -4.20 -20.30
N ALA A 144 -9.61 -3.85 -19.02
CA ALA A 144 -9.31 -4.80 -17.93
C ALA A 144 -10.50 -5.73 -17.66
N ASP A 145 -11.72 -5.25 -17.84
CA ASP A 145 -12.97 -6.02 -17.80
C ASP A 145 -12.93 -7.23 -18.75
N LYS A 146 -12.53 -7.03 -20.01
CA LYS A 146 -12.46 -8.11 -21.00
C LYS A 146 -11.35 -9.11 -20.70
N TYR A 147 -10.25 -8.63 -20.11
CA TYR A 147 -9.17 -9.50 -19.64
C TYR A 147 -9.63 -10.37 -18.47
N ILE A 148 -10.33 -9.80 -17.48
CA ILE A 148 -10.91 -10.53 -16.35
C ILE A 148 -11.92 -11.58 -16.84
N ALA A 149 -12.80 -11.21 -17.77
CA ALA A 149 -13.76 -12.14 -18.38
C ALA A 149 -13.05 -13.28 -19.13
N ALA A 150 -11.95 -12.98 -19.84
CA ALA A 150 -11.14 -14.00 -20.49
C ALA A 150 -10.47 -14.96 -19.49
N LEU A 151 -9.93 -14.46 -18.38
CA LEU A 151 -9.42 -15.31 -17.30
C LEU A 151 -10.50 -16.22 -16.74
N ALA A 152 -11.69 -15.69 -16.46
CA ALA A 152 -12.81 -16.48 -15.96
C ALA A 152 -13.22 -17.58 -16.95
N ARG A 153 -13.26 -17.28 -18.25
CA ARG A 153 -13.50 -18.29 -19.31
C ARG A 153 -12.43 -19.38 -19.34
N MET A 154 -11.14 -19.01 -19.26
CA MET A 154 -10.04 -19.97 -19.26
C MET A 154 -10.13 -20.94 -18.07
N LEU A 155 -10.50 -20.41 -16.90
CA LEU A 155 -10.72 -21.20 -15.68
C LEU A 155 -12.07 -21.94 -15.67
N LYS A 156 -12.87 -21.80 -16.73
CA LYS A 156 -14.22 -22.38 -16.87
C LYS A 156 -15.15 -21.98 -15.73
N PHE A 157 -15.01 -20.75 -15.23
CA PHE A 157 -15.90 -20.21 -14.21
C PHE A 157 -17.23 -19.78 -14.83
N PRO A 158 -18.35 -19.94 -14.10
CA PRO A 158 -19.68 -19.64 -14.62
C PRO A 158 -19.83 -18.14 -14.90
N LEU A 159 -20.61 -17.81 -15.93
CA LEU A 159 -21.02 -16.44 -16.28
C LEU A 159 -19.86 -15.45 -16.53
N GLU A 160 -18.66 -15.94 -16.86
CA GLU A 160 -17.45 -15.13 -17.03
C GLU A 160 -17.12 -14.28 -15.78
N ASN A 161 -17.57 -14.74 -14.61
CA ASN A 161 -17.36 -14.07 -13.34
C ASN A 161 -16.16 -14.70 -12.61
N LEU A 162 -15.08 -13.90 -12.46
CA LEU A 162 -13.84 -14.38 -11.86
C LEU A 162 -13.99 -14.75 -10.36
N SER A 163 -14.98 -14.19 -9.66
CA SER A 163 -15.24 -14.48 -8.24
C SER A 163 -15.61 -15.95 -8.02
N ASN A 164 -16.17 -16.60 -9.05
CA ASN A 164 -16.59 -18.01 -9.01
C ASN A 164 -17.43 -18.30 -7.76
N THR A 165 -18.58 -17.61 -7.64
CA THR A 165 -19.48 -17.75 -6.49
C THR A 165 -18.80 -17.45 -5.14
N GLY A 166 -17.89 -16.46 -5.10
CA GLY A 166 -17.18 -16.05 -3.88
C GLY A 166 -16.02 -16.96 -3.47
N LYS A 167 -15.60 -17.90 -4.33
CA LYS A 167 -14.44 -18.77 -4.06
C LYS A 167 -13.13 -18.03 -4.20
N LEU A 168 -13.02 -17.12 -5.16
CA LEU A 168 -11.85 -16.26 -5.36
C LEU A 168 -12.18 -14.89 -4.74
N ARG A 169 -11.43 -14.49 -3.71
CA ARG A 169 -11.67 -13.24 -2.96
C ARG A 169 -10.45 -12.36 -2.82
N THR A 170 -9.26 -12.96 -2.87
CA THR A 170 -7.98 -12.29 -2.64
C THR A 170 -6.99 -12.61 -3.75
N VAL A 171 -6.37 -11.56 -4.27
CA VAL A 171 -5.43 -11.64 -5.39
C VAL A 171 -4.12 -10.96 -5.03
N GLN A 172 -2.99 -11.59 -5.33
CA GLN A 172 -1.71 -10.91 -5.35
C GLN A 172 -1.45 -10.40 -6.77
N ASP A 173 -1.38 -9.09 -6.96
CA ASP A 173 -1.17 -8.46 -8.27
C ASP A 173 0.25 -7.89 -8.40
N VAL A 174 1.14 -8.68 -8.98
CA VAL A 174 2.57 -8.34 -9.12
C VAL A 174 2.79 -7.53 -10.40
N GLY A 175 3.42 -6.37 -10.26
CA GLY A 175 3.65 -5.43 -11.37
C GLY A 175 2.37 -4.69 -11.77
N CYS A 176 1.61 -4.22 -10.79
CA CYS A 176 0.27 -3.65 -10.94
C CYS A 176 0.16 -2.39 -11.83
N ARG A 177 1.29 -1.72 -12.14
CA ARG A 177 1.32 -0.44 -12.89
C ARG A 177 0.43 0.61 -12.21
N VAL A 178 -0.66 1.00 -12.85
CA VAL A 178 -1.65 1.94 -12.29
C VAL A 178 -2.75 1.25 -11.48
N ALA A 179 -2.67 -0.08 -11.28
CA ALA A 179 -3.63 -0.92 -10.58
C ALA A 179 -5.01 -1.09 -11.25
N SER A 180 -5.08 -0.98 -12.58
CA SER A 180 -6.33 -1.21 -13.33
C SER A 180 -6.92 -2.61 -13.13
N PHE A 181 -6.08 -3.63 -13.01
CA PHE A 181 -6.55 -4.99 -12.72
C PHE A 181 -7.26 -5.05 -11.37
N GLY A 182 -6.59 -4.60 -10.30
CA GLY A 182 -7.17 -4.53 -8.96
C GLY A 182 -8.45 -3.68 -8.89
N ALA A 183 -8.50 -2.54 -9.57
CA ALA A 183 -9.68 -1.68 -9.63
C ALA A 183 -10.90 -2.39 -10.22
N TYR A 184 -10.71 -3.13 -11.33
CA TYR A 184 -11.78 -3.81 -12.05
C TYR A 184 -12.18 -5.14 -11.42
N LEU A 185 -11.46 -5.60 -10.38
CA LEU A 185 -11.84 -6.75 -9.55
C LEU A 185 -12.83 -6.39 -8.44
N LEU A 186 -12.89 -5.12 -8.02
CA LEU A 186 -13.78 -4.67 -6.94
C LEU A 186 -15.28 -4.95 -7.20
N PRO A 187 -15.84 -4.77 -8.42
CA PRO A 187 -17.23 -5.13 -8.70
C PRO A 187 -17.54 -6.63 -8.55
N PHE A 188 -16.52 -7.48 -8.56
CA PHE A 188 -16.63 -8.93 -8.34
C PHE A 188 -16.40 -9.33 -6.87
N GLU A 189 -16.29 -8.34 -5.97
CA GLU A 189 -15.97 -8.54 -4.55
C GLU A 189 -14.61 -9.22 -4.33
N ILE A 190 -13.67 -8.97 -5.25
CA ILE A 190 -12.31 -9.48 -5.19
C ILE A 190 -11.37 -8.33 -4.80
N MET A 191 -10.60 -8.54 -3.74
CA MET A 191 -9.58 -7.59 -3.29
C MET A 191 -8.20 -7.99 -3.82
N ALA A 192 -7.59 -7.10 -4.61
CA ALA A 192 -6.20 -7.25 -5.01
C ALA A 192 -5.27 -6.55 -4.01
N MET A 193 -4.20 -7.23 -3.62
CA MET A 193 -3.02 -6.66 -3.00
C MET A 193 -1.96 -6.46 -4.07
N SER A 194 -1.80 -5.22 -4.51
CA SER A 194 -0.85 -4.85 -5.56
C SER A 194 0.58 -4.74 -5.02
N LEU A 195 1.55 -5.21 -5.80
CA LEU A 195 2.98 -5.21 -5.46
C LEU A 195 3.79 -4.64 -6.64
N ALA A 196 4.62 -3.64 -6.37
CA ALA A 196 5.54 -3.08 -7.37
C ALA A 196 6.82 -2.55 -6.72
N PRO A 197 7.96 -2.55 -7.45
CA PRO A 197 9.19 -1.93 -6.97
C PRO A 197 9.07 -0.41 -6.86
N ASN A 198 9.93 0.20 -6.04
CA ASN A 198 10.24 1.63 -6.11
C ASN A 198 11.28 1.89 -7.21
N ASP A 199 10.90 1.69 -8.47
CA ASP A 199 11.80 1.81 -9.63
C ASP A 199 11.76 3.19 -10.30
N VAL A 200 12.41 3.29 -11.46
CA VAL A 200 12.42 4.51 -12.29
C VAL A 200 11.03 4.94 -12.75
N HIS A 201 10.05 4.03 -12.74
CA HIS A 201 8.66 4.31 -13.02
C HIS A 201 7.92 4.66 -11.72
N GLN A 202 8.51 5.57 -10.94
CA GLN A 202 8.00 6.15 -9.69
C GLN A 202 6.47 6.35 -9.73
N ASN A 203 5.78 6.17 -8.59
CA ASN A 203 4.33 6.36 -8.40
C ASN A 203 3.38 5.20 -8.70
N GLN A 204 3.83 4.01 -9.14
CA GLN A 204 2.90 2.88 -9.37
C GLN A 204 2.02 2.58 -8.14
N ILE A 205 2.66 2.48 -6.97
CA ILE A 205 1.95 2.28 -5.70
C ILE A 205 1.17 3.54 -5.30
N GLN A 206 1.69 4.75 -5.53
CA GLN A 206 0.96 5.99 -5.24
C GLN A 206 -0.36 6.07 -6.03
N PHE A 207 -0.36 5.73 -7.32
CA PHE A 207 -1.58 5.64 -8.13
C PHE A 207 -2.58 4.65 -7.54
N ALA A 208 -2.12 3.47 -7.13
CA ALA A 208 -2.99 2.46 -6.53
C ALA A 208 -3.61 2.97 -5.21
N LEU A 209 -2.80 3.58 -4.33
CA LEU A 209 -3.25 4.12 -3.04
C LEU A 209 -4.24 5.28 -3.21
N GLU A 210 -3.96 6.25 -4.09
CA GLU A 210 -4.89 7.37 -4.37
C GLU A 210 -6.22 6.88 -4.95
N ARG A 211 -6.21 5.73 -5.64
CA ARG A 211 -7.42 5.09 -6.15
C ARG A 211 -8.19 4.27 -5.10
N GLY A 212 -7.62 4.08 -3.91
CA GLY A 212 -8.18 3.25 -2.84
C GLY A 212 -7.93 1.75 -3.01
N ILE A 213 -6.88 1.38 -3.75
CA ILE A 213 -6.52 -0.02 -4.04
C ILE A 213 -5.37 -0.44 -3.11
N PRO A 214 -5.53 -1.52 -2.31
CA PRO A 214 -4.47 -2.01 -1.44
C PRO A 214 -3.20 -2.31 -2.22
N SER A 215 -2.09 -1.73 -1.79
CA SER A 215 -0.83 -1.83 -2.52
C SER A 215 0.37 -1.63 -1.62
N THR A 216 1.48 -2.28 -1.98
CA THR A 216 2.72 -2.27 -1.21
C THR A 216 3.93 -2.16 -2.13
N LEU A 217 4.96 -1.47 -1.66
CA LEU A 217 6.26 -1.49 -2.32
C LEU A 217 6.99 -2.78 -1.98
N GLY A 218 7.52 -3.44 -3.00
CA GLY A 218 8.35 -4.62 -2.83
C GLY A 218 8.68 -5.33 -4.13
N VAL A 219 9.58 -6.30 -4.02
CA VAL A 219 10.08 -7.10 -5.15
C VAL A 219 10.17 -8.57 -4.75
N LEU A 220 10.14 -9.44 -5.76
CA LEU A 220 10.51 -10.84 -5.64
C LEU A 220 12.02 -10.98 -5.88
N GLY A 221 12.80 -10.51 -4.89
CA GLY A 221 14.26 -10.55 -4.90
C GLY A 221 14.79 -11.82 -4.24
N THR A 222 15.51 -11.65 -3.13
CA THR A 222 16.05 -12.70 -2.25
C THR A 222 15.20 -12.91 -0.99
N MET A 223 14.42 -11.91 -0.60
CA MET A 223 13.57 -11.94 0.59
C MET A 223 12.18 -12.52 0.29
N ARG A 224 11.63 -13.26 1.26
CA ARG A 224 10.22 -13.69 1.21
C ARG A 224 9.29 -12.49 1.27
N LEU A 225 8.16 -12.57 0.57
CA LEU A 225 7.11 -11.56 0.66
C LEU A 225 6.52 -11.55 2.08
N PRO A 226 6.12 -10.36 2.59
CA PRO A 226 5.62 -10.20 3.96
C PRO A 226 4.18 -10.70 4.13
N TYR A 227 3.80 -11.72 3.37
CA TYR A 227 2.48 -12.36 3.44
C TYR A 227 2.61 -13.74 4.07
N PRO A 228 1.69 -14.12 5.00
CA PRO A 228 1.57 -15.49 5.47
C PRO A 228 1.42 -16.48 4.31
N SER A 229 1.75 -17.75 4.56
CA SER A 229 1.49 -18.78 3.56
C SER A 229 -0.02 -18.91 3.32
N ARG A 230 -0.43 -19.24 2.09
CA ARG A 230 -1.84 -19.44 1.72
C ARG A 230 -2.73 -18.20 1.93
N SER A 231 -2.19 -17.02 1.62
CA SER A 231 -2.88 -15.74 1.74
C SER A 231 -3.83 -15.45 0.58
N PHE A 232 -3.50 -15.92 -0.63
CA PHE A 232 -4.20 -15.52 -1.86
C PHE A 232 -4.81 -16.72 -2.62
N GLU A 233 -5.95 -16.55 -3.26
CA GLU A 233 -6.52 -17.56 -4.16
C GLU A 233 -5.98 -17.46 -5.59
N LEU A 234 -5.52 -16.28 -5.99
CA LEU A 234 -4.94 -16.03 -7.30
C LEU A 234 -3.69 -15.16 -7.14
N ALA A 235 -2.65 -15.51 -7.88
CA ALA A 235 -1.52 -14.63 -8.12
C ALA A 235 -1.54 -14.24 -9.59
N HIS A 236 -1.38 -12.96 -9.85
CA HIS A 236 -1.43 -12.37 -11.19
C HIS A 236 -0.12 -11.63 -11.47
N CYS A 237 0.45 -11.89 -12.64
CA CYS A 237 1.57 -11.12 -13.18
C CYS A 237 1.32 -10.89 -14.68
N SER A 238 1.22 -9.62 -15.07
CA SER A 238 1.05 -9.20 -16.46
C SER A 238 2.21 -8.29 -16.91
N ARG A 239 3.17 -8.86 -17.67
CA ARG A 239 4.53 -8.32 -17.92
C ARG A 239 5.11 -7.62 -16.68
N CYS A 240 5.13 -8.34 -15.56
CA CYS A 240 5.82 -7.90 -14.35
C CYS A 240 7.37 -7.95 -14.48
N ARG A 241 7.89 -8.35 -15.65
CA ARG A 241 9.34 -8.49 -15.95
C ARG A 241 10.09 -9.42 -14.98
N ILE A 242 9.36 -10.30 -14.31
CA ILE A 242 9.93 -11.39 -13.52
C ILE A 242 10.08 -12.59 -14.44
N ASP A 243 11.31 -13.08 -14.54
CA ASP A 243 11.59 -14.43 -14.99
C ASP A 243 11.29 -15.36 -13.81
N TRP A 244 10.29 -16.23 -13.97
CA TRP A 244 9.86 -17.15 -12.92
C TRP A 244 10.68 -18.45 -12.91
N PHE A 245 11.41 -18.75 -13.98
CA PHE A 245 12.18 -19.99 -14.14
C PHE A 245 13.65 -19.81 -13.75
N GLN A 246 14.13 -18.56 -13.65
CA GLN A 246 15.47 -18.28 -13.13
C GLN A 246 15.67 -18.84 -11.72
N ARG A 247 16.94 -19.02 -11.33
CA ARG A 247 17.34 -19.42 -9.97
C ARG A 247 16.64 -20.72 -9.53
N ASP A 248 16.65 -21.70 -10.41
CA ASP A 248 16.06 -23.03 -10.20
C ASP A 248 14.58 -22.99 -9.76
N GLY A 249 13.84 -21.96 -10.20
CA GLY A 249 12.42 -21.80 -9.88
C GLY A 249 12.14 -21.34 -8.44
N ILE A 250 13.12 -20.79 -7.71
CA ILE A 250 12.92 -20.35 -6.32
C ILE A 250 11.76 -19.33 -6.17
N LEU A 251 11.51 -18.53 -7.20
CA LEU A 251 10.40 -17.58 -7.20
C LEU A 251 9.04 -18.26 -7.30
N LEU A 252 8.95 -19.39 -8.00
CA LEU A 252 7.74 -20.21 -8.04
C LEU A 252 7.48 -20.87 -6.67
N LEU A 253 8.51 -21.17 -5.88
CA LEU A 253 8.33 -21.66 -4.51
C LEU A 253 7.75 -20.58 -3.59
N GLU A 254 8.20 -19.33 -3.73
CA GLU A 254 7.62 -18.21 -2.96
C GLU A 254 6.17 -17.92 -3.38
N LEU A 255 5.88 -18.05 -4.67
CA LEU A 255 4.52 -17.95 -5.21
C LEU A 255 3.61 -19.07 -4.68
N ASP A 256 4.05 -20.32 -4.77
CA ASP A 256 3.32 -21.49 -4.23
C ASP A 256 3.04 -21.33 -2.74
N ARG A 257 4.03 -20.84 -1.99
CA ARG A 257 3.89 -20.59 -0.56
C ARG A 257 2.75 -19.62 -0.25
N VAL A 258 2.63 -18.51 -0.97
CA VAL A 258 1.59 -17.49 -0.70
C VAL A 258 0.22 -17.85 -1.27
N LEU A 259 0.17 -18.76 -2.24
CA LEU A 259 -1.08 -19.27 -2.81
C LEU A 259 -1.76 -20.28 -1.88
N ARG A 260 -3.09 -20.23 -1.85
CA ARG A 260 -3.92 -21.27 -1.21
C ARG A 260 -3.85 -22.56 -2.03
N PRO A 261 -3.97 -23.74 -1.42
CA PRO A 261 -4.10 -24.99 -2.16
C PRO A 261 -5.26 -24.92 -3.16
N GLY A 262 -5.00 -25.31 -4.42
CA GLY A 262 -5.96 -25.16 -5.52
C GLY A 262 -6.11 -23.73 -6.04
N GLY A 263 -5.27 -22.80 -5.58
CA GLY A 263 -5.17 -21.44 -6.10
C GLY A 263 -4.57 -21.41 -7.51
N TYR A 264 -4.69 -20.25 -8.14
CA TYR A 264 -4.34 -20.06 -9.54
C TYR A 264 -3.14 -19.13 -9.69
N PHE A 265 -2.31 -19.39 -10.70
CA PHE A 265 -1.30 -18.45 -11.15
C PHE A 265 -1.61 -18.01 -12.58
N ALA A 266 -1.98 -16.74 -12.74
CA ALA A 266 -2.22 -16.11 -14.03
C ALA A 266 -0.98 -15.32 -14.46
N TYR A 267 -0.22 -15.89 -15.40
CA TYR A 267 0.98 -15.27 -15.97
C TYR A 267 0.73 -14.88 -17.43
N SER A 268 0.87 -13.59 -17.74
CA SER A 268 0.67 -13.05 -19.10
C SER A 268 1.92 -12.34 -19.59
N LEU A 269 2.47 -12.85 -20.70
CA LEU A 269 3.64 -12.31 -21.39
C LEU A 269 3.25 -11.47 -22.61
N LYS A 270 4.19 -10.68 -23.15
CA LYS A 270 4.01 -10.11 -24.49
C LYS A 270 4.03 -11.27 -25.48
N GLY A 271 2.95 -11.51 -26.22
CA GLY A 271 3.00 -12.35 -27.40
C GLY A 271 4.05 -11.80 -28.35
N ILE A 272 5.03 -12.62 -28.73
CA ILE A 272 5.88 -12.36 -29.87
C ILE A 272 4.93 -12.36 -31.08
N ARG A 273 4.77 -11.23 -31.77
CA ARG A 273 4.18 -11.25 -33.10
C ARG A 273 5.12 -12.08 -33.98
N GLY A 274 4.81 -13.36 -34.18
CA GLY A 274 5.50 -14.20 -35.17
C GLY A 274 6.03 -15.56 -34.73
N SER A 275 5.78 -16.07 -33.52
CA SER A 275 6.15 -17.46 -33.19
C SER A 275 4.92 -18.36 -33.21
N THR A 276 4.63 -18.94 -34.37
CA THR A 276 4.07 -20.30 -34.42
C THR A 276 5.11 -21.23 -33.80
N GLU A 277 5.03 -21.45 -32.50
CA GLU A 277 5.67 -22.61 -31.91
C GLU A 277 4.78 -23.11 -30.78
N THR A 278 4.31 -24.32 -31.04
CA THR A 278 3.57 -25.24 -30.20
C THR A 278 4.18 -25.38 -28.82
N ALA A 279 3.32 -25.39 -27.81
CA ALA A 279 3.49 -26.23 -26.63
C ALA A 279 2.37 -27.28 -26.65
#